data_AF-A0A194ANH8-F1
#
_entry.id   AF-A0A194ANH8-F1
#
_cell.length_a   1.000
_cell.length_b   1.000
_cell.length_c   1.000
_cell.angle_alpha   90.00
_cell.angle_beta   90.00
_cell.angle_gamma   90.00
#
_symmetry.space_group_name_H-M   'P 1'
#
loop_
_entity.id
_entity.type
_entity.pdbx_description
1 polymer ?
#
loop_
_entity_poly.entity_id
_entity_poly.type
_entity_poly.pdbx_seq_one_letter_code
_entity_poly.pdbx_strand_id
1 'polypeptide(L)'
;MFSYNAPLYSLLTIYISSSVFCQIVDTQCRHGWIRNGTSCYLFVDTTETWSSAQAHCKSVHESYLAEITSQEENDFIKMHLMQLHGKSEKNDRIYWIGGSDFEFEGEWRWSASDEIVEYTDWQPGQPDDFHQQE
;
A
#
# COMPACT_ATOMS: atom_id res chain seq x y z
N MET A 1 -56.78 18.78 -41.50
CA MET A 1 -57.37 18.87 -40.16
C MET A 1 -56.52 17.99 -39.25
N PHE A 2 -55.58 18.59 -38.54
CA PHE A 2 -54.65 17.87 -37.66
C PHE A 2 -55.39 17.47 -36.38
N SER A 3 -55.40 16.19 -36.05
CA SER A 3 -55.72 15.73 -34.70
C SER A 3 -54.45 15.13 -34.10
N TYR A 4 -53.90 15.88 -33.16
CA TYR A 4 -52.82 15.48 -32.26
C TYR A 4 -53.32 14.35 -31.36
N ASN A 5 -52.51 13.30 -31.20
CA ASN A 5 -52.50 12.50 -29.98
C ASN A 5 -51.05 12.20 -29.63
N ALA A 6 -50.59 12.82 -28.55
CA ALA A 6 -49.26 12.67 -27.96
C ALA A 6 -49.19 11.39 -27.10
N PRO A 7 -47.99 10.95 -26.70
CA PRO A 7 -47.66 9.57 -26.36
C PRO A 7 -48.07 9.16 -24.94
N LEU A 8 -48.48 7.90 -24.79
CA LEU A 8 -48.59 7.23 -23.49
C LEU A 8 -47.19 6.88 -22.98
N TYR A 9 -46.47 7.84 -22.40
CA TYR A 9 -45.35 7.52 -21.50
C TYR A 9 -45.95 6.89 -20.24
N SER A 10 -45.92 5.56 -20.22
CA SER A 10 -46.29 4.74 -19.08
C SER A 10 -45.42 5.09 -17.87
N LEU A 11 -46.08 5.18 -16.72
CA LEU A 11 -45.56 5.54 -15.41
C LEU A 11 -44.55 4.50 -14.89
N LEU A 12 -43.31 4.56 -15.37
CA LEU A 12 -42.16 3.96 -14.68
C LEU A 12 -41.31 5.10 -14.12
N THR A 13 -41.90 5.87 -13.21
CA THR A 13 -41.13 6.49 -12.14
C THR A 13 -40.48 5.35 -11.39
N ILE A 14 -39.27 4.95 -11.82
CA ILE A 14 -38.41 4.07 -11.03
C ILE A 14 -38.27 4.80 -9.71
N TYR A 15 -38.99 4.29 -8.71
CA TYR A 15 -38.74 4.64 -7.33
C TYR A 15 -37.26 4.33 -7.13
N ILE A 16 -36.42 5.37 -7.22
CA ILE A 16 -35.11 5.34 -6.61
C ILE A 16 -35.46 5.30 -5.13
N SER A 17 -35.73 4.10 -4.60
CA SER A 17 -35.60 3.89 -3.17
C SER A 17 -34.18 4.34 -2.91
N SER A 18 -34.03 5.48 -2.25
CA SER A 18 -32.75 5.93 -1.74
C SER A 18 -32.35 4.89 -0.71
N SER A 19 -31.80 3.78 -1.20
CA SER A 19 -30.99 2.88 -0.42
C SER A 19 -29.82 3.78 -0.07
N VAL A 20 -29.92 4.41 1.09
CA VAL A 20 -28.81 5.03 1.77
C VAL A 20 -27.87 3.86 1.99
N PHE A 21 -26.94 3.68 1.06
CA PHE A 21 -25.81 2.79 1.26
C PHE A 21 -25.01 3.45 2.37
N CYS A 22 -25.28 3.02 3.61
CA CYS A 22 -24.30 3.13 4.67
C CYS A 22 -23.14 2.26 4.20
N GLN A 23 -22.20 2.85 3.46
CA GLN A 23 -20.94 2.19 3.19
C GLN A 23 -20.28 2.07 4.55
N ILE A 24 -20.31 0.87 5.09
CA ILE A 24 -19.49 0.48 6.22
C ILE A 24 -18.07 0.66 5.69
N VAL A 25 -17.44 1.79 6.01
CA VAL A 25 -16.00 1.92 5.84
C VAL A 25 -15.45 0.84 6.76
N ASP A 26 -14.93 -0.23 6.18
CA ASP A 26 -14.29 -1.28 6.97
C ASP A 26 -13.06 -0.64 7.61
N THR A 27 -13.26 -0.17 8.84
CA THR A 27 -12.24 0.56 9.61
C THR A 27 -11.18 -0.38 10.17
N GLN A 28 -11.32 -1.69 9.91
CA GLN A 28 -10.48 -2.73 10.46
C GLN A 28 -9.63 -3.36 9.37
N CYS A 29 -8.32 -3.35 9.58
CA CYS A 29 -7.41 -4.13 8.74
C CYS A 29 -7.71 -5.62 8.86
N ARG A 30 -7.33 -6.40 7.84
CA ARG A 30 -7.45 -7.85 7.85
C ARG A 30 -6.71 -8.46 9.04
N HIS A 31 -7.08 -9.67 9.44
CA HIS A 31 -6.39 -10.36 10.52
C HIS A 31 -4.88 -10.49 10.23
N GLY A 32 -4.04 -10.13 11.21
CA GLY A 32 -2.58 -10.09 11.08
C GLY A 32 -2.01 -8.78 10.53
N TRP A 33 -2.86 -7.88 10.00
CA TRP A 33 -2.44 -6.57 9.52
C TRP A 33 -2.62 -5.51 10.61
N ILE A 34 -1.69 -4.56 10.67
CA ILE A 34 -1.74 -3.42 11.59
C ILE A 34 -2.11 -2.14 10.85
N ARG A 35 -2.85 -1.26 11.51
CA ARG A 35 -3.35 -0.01 10.90
C ARG A 35 -2.46 1.18 11.24
N ASN A 36 -2.16 2.02 10.25
CA ASN A 36 -1.68 3.38 10.43
C ASN A 36 -2.44 4.31 9.48
N GLY A 37 -3.20 5.27 10.03
CA GLY A 37 -4.06 6.14 9.23
C GLY A 37 -5.11 5.38 8.39
N THR A 38 -5.00 5.50 7.07
CA THR A 38 -5.85 4.80 6.08
C THR A 38 -5.22 3.53 5.53
N SER A 39 -3.96 3.25 5.90
CA SER A 39 -3.17 2.12 5.37
C SER A 39 -3.13 0.96 6.36
N CYS A 40 -2.94 -0.24 5.82
CA CYS A 40 -2.75 -1.48 6.57
C CYS A 40 -1.40 -2.09 6.18
N TYR A 41 -0.65 -2.58 7.17
CA TYR A 41 0.70 -3.12 6.99
C TYR A 41 0.76 -4.56 7.49
N LEU A 42 1.46 -5.41 6.76
CA LEU A 42 1.79 -6.77 7.14
C LEU A 42 3.32 -6.92 7.20
N PHE A 43 3.81 -7.46 8.30
CA PHE A 43 5.24 -7.71 8.50
C PHE A 43 5.52 -9.19 8.27
N VAL A 44 6.29 -9.50 7.23
CA VAL A 44 6.63 -10.87 6.84
C VAL A 44 8.11 -11.10 7.16
N ASP A 45 8.41 -12.01 8.11
CA ASP A 45 9.78 -12.35 8.54
C ASP A 45 10.31 -13.52 7.70
N THR A 46 10.60 -13.25 6.41
CA THR A 46 11.15 -14.20 5.43
C THR A 46 12.43 -13.66 4.79
N THR A 47 13.37 -14.57 4.48
CA THR A 47 14.59 -14.23 3.74
C THR A 47 14.37 -14.51 2.26
N GLU A 48 14.29 -13.45 1.44
CA GLU A 48 14.02 -13.53 0.01
C GLU A 48 14.63 -12.31 -0.73
N THR A 49 14.71 -12.36 -2.05
CA THR A 49 15.13 -11.20 -2.88
C THR A 49 14.04 -10.13 -2.92
N TRP A 50 14.38 -8.89 -3.27
CA TRP A 50 13.38 -7.82 -3.41
C TRP A 50 12.26 -8.19 -4.39
N SER A 51 12.64 -8.73 -5.55
CA SER A 51 11.70 -9.21 -6.57
C SER A 51 10.77 -10.33 -6.08
N SER A 52 11.28 -11.23 -5.24
CA SER A 52 10.49 -12.31 -4.63
C SER A 52 9.52 -11.76 -3.57
N ALA A 53 9.96 -10.82 -2.73
CA ALA A 53 9.12 -10.15 -1.75
C ALA A 53 7.99 -9.37 -2.41
N GLN A 54 8.28 -8.64 -3.49
CA GLN A 54 7.26 -7.91 -4.25
C GLN A 54 6.22 -8.86 -4.87
N ALA A 55 6.65 -10.00 -5.41
CA ALA A 55 5.75 -11.04 -5.92
C ALA A 55 4.92 -11.68 -4.79
N HIS A 56 5.53 -11.89 -3.61
CA HIS A 56 4.84 -12.39 -2.43
C HIS A 56 3.73 -11.44 -1.98
N CYS A 57 4.02 -10.14 -1.81
CA CYS A 57 3.02 -9.13 -1.44
C CYS A 57 1.85 -9.11 -2.43
N LYS A 58 2.13 -9.15 -3.75
CA LYS A 58 1.09 -9.23 -4.78
C LYS A 58 0.20 -10.47 -4.62
N SER A 59 0.78 -11.61 -4.24
CA SER A 59 0.02 -12.85 -3.99
C SER A 59 -0.83 -12.79 -2.71
N VAL A 60 -0.43 -11.97 -1.74
CA VAL A 60 -1.15 -11.78 -0.48
C VAL A 60 -2.14 -10.63 -0.64
N HIS A 61 -3.40 -10.98 -0.90
CA HIS A 61 -4.51 -10.02 -0.94
C HIS A 61 -4.33 -8.84 -1.91
N GLU A 62 -3.61 -9.03 -3.01
CA GLU A 62 -3.34 -7.97 -3.99
C GLU A 62 -2.63 -6.75 -3.36
N SER A 63 -1.77 -7.01 -2.37
CA SER A 63 -0.97 -5.99 -1.68
C SER A 63 0.37 -5.73 -2.38
N TYR A 64 1.13 -4.76 -1.85
CA TYR A 64 2.41 -4.34 -2.38
C TYR A 64 3.43 -4.18 -1.24
N LEU A 65 4.72 -4.17 -1.56
CA LEU A 65 5.73 -3.72 -0.61
C LEU A 65 5.42 -2.29 -0.15
N ALA A 66 5.72 -1.98 1.11
CA ALA A 66 5.33 -0.72 1.73
C ALA A 66 6.04 0.48 1.06
N GLU A 67 5.29 1.54 0.81
CA GLU A 67 5.80 2.82 0.30
C GLU A 67 5.80 3.82 1.45
N ILE A 68 6.98 4.22 1.91
CA ILE A 68 7.12 5.06 3.11
C ILE A 68 7.25 6.51 2.68
N THR A 69 6.18 7.28 2.82
CA THR A 69 6.08 8.62 2.23
C THR A 69 6.25 9.75 3.25
N SER A 70 6.40 9.41 4.54
CA SER A 70 6.51 10.39 5.62
C SER A 70 7.36 9.90 6.80
N GLN A 71 7.84 10.84 7.61
CA GLN A 71 8.56 10.53 8.83
C GLN A 71 7.67 9.80 9.84
N GLU A 72 6.41 10.22 9.96
CA GLU A 72 5.44 9.61 10.88
C GLU A 72 5.17 8.14 10.53
N GLU A 73 5.10 7.81 9.24
CA GLU A 73 4.97 6.44 8.76
C GLU A 73 6.22 5.60 9.05
N ASN A 74 7.41 6.15 8.78
CA ASN A 74 8.67 5.48 9.08
C ASN A 74 8.82 5.18 10.58
N ASP A 75 8.50 6.16 11.44
CA ASP A 75 8.55 6.02 12.90
C ASP A 75 7.57 4.94 13.38
N PHE A 76 6.37 4.88 12.81
CA PHE A 76 5.39 3.82 13.09
C PHE A 76 5.95 2.43 12.74
N ILE A 77 6.53 2.27 11.55
CA ILE A 77 7.10 0.99 11.09
C ILE A 77 8.26 0.57 12.00
N LYS A 78 9.20 1.48 12.29
CA LYS A 78 10.34 1.20 13.19
C LYS A 78 9.90 0.82 14.58
N MET A 79 8.93 1.55 15.15
CA MET A 79 8.38 1.23 16.46
C MET A 79 7.79 -0.18 16.48
N HIS A 80 7.05 -0.56 15.44
CA HIS A 80 6.46 -1.90 15.37
C HIS A 80 7.52 -2.99 15.22
N LEU A 81 8.54 -2.79 14.38
CA LEU A 81 9.69 -3.70 14.28
C LEU A 81 10.43 -3.88 15.60
N MET A 82 10.62 -2.79 16.37
CA MET A 82 11.19 -2.86 17.72
C MET A 82 10.30 -3.65 18.70
N GLN A 83 8.98 -3.60 18.56
CA GLN A 83 8.06 -4.39 19.38
C GLN A 83 8.10 -5.87 19.01
N LEU A 84 8.17 -6.21 17.72
CA LEU A 84 8.24 -7.58 17.23
C LEU A 84 9.54 -8.27 17.63
N HIS A 85 10.67 -7.55 17.57
CA HIS A 85 12.00 -8.16 17.68
C HIS A 85 12.78 -7.76 18.92
N GLY A 86 12.31 -6.77 19.68
CA GLY A 86 13.02 -6.21 20.83
C GLY A 86 14.18 -5.27 20.47
N LYS A 87 14.74 -4.60 21.48
CA LYS A 87 15.84 -3.63 21.36
C LYS A 87 17.23 -4.28 21.37
N SER A 88 17.43 -5.37 20.62
CA SER A 88 18.76 -5.96 20.50
C SER A 88 19.55 -5.23 19.42
N GLU A 89 20.74 -4.73 19.74
CA GLU A 89 21.70 -4.20 18.73
C GLU A 89 22.15 -5.26 17.71
N LYS A 90 21.81 -6.54 17.93
CA LYS A 90 22.06 -7.66 17.01
C LYS A 90 20.84 -8.04 16.15
N ASN A 91 19.79 -7.23 16.13
CA ASN A 91 18.68 -7.46 15.20
C ASN A 91 19.10 -7.01 13.80
N ASP A 92 19.89 -7.85 13.13
CA ASP A 92 20.31 -7.68 11.73
C ASP A 92 19.17 -8.03 10.75
N ARG A 93 17.91 -7.91 11.20
CA ARG A 93 16.75 -8.21 10.37
C ARG A 93 16.48 -7.04 9.43
N ILE A 94 16.56 -7.33 8.15
CA ILE A 94 16.28 -6.41 7.06
C ILE A 94 14.90 -6.75 6.51
N TYR A 95 14.09 -5.73 6.26
CA TYR A 95 12.78 -5.85 5.65
C TYR A 95 12.78 -5.10 4.32
N TRP A 96 12.25 -5.73 3.29
CA TRP A 96 12.07 -5.07 1.99
C TRP A 96 10.92 -4.06 2.04
N ILE A 97 11.14 -2.93 1.37
CA ILE A 97 10.13 -1.90 1.10
C ILE A 97 10.05 -1.67 -0.41
N GLY A 98 9.03 -0.93 -0.85
CA GLY A 98 8.67 -0.86 -2.27
C GLY A 98 9.56 0.01 -3.14
N GLY A 99 10.55 0.70 -2.57
CA GLY A 99 11.48 1.56 -3.31
C GLY A 99 12.48 0.72 -4.09
N SER A 100 12.72 1.08 -5.34
CA SER A 100 13.78 0.51 -6.20
C SER A 100 14.14 1.52 -7.28
N ASP A 101 15.38 1.46 -7.78
CA ASP A 101 15.83 2.19 -8.97
C ASP A 101 16.15 1.25 -10.15
N PHE A 102 15.76 -0.03 -10.05
CA PHE A 102 15.98 -1.05 -11.09
C PHE A 102 15.50 -0.65 -12.49
N GLU A 103 14.35 0.03 -12.58
CA GLU A 103 13.82 0.50 -13.87
C GLU A 103 14.51 1.79 -14.36
N PHE A 104 14.98 2.63 -13.43
CA PHE A 104 15.55 3.95 -13.69
C PHE A 104 16.76 4.20 -12.79
N GLU A 105 17.91 3.66 -13.19
CA GLU A 105 19.18 3.80 -12.44
C GLU A 105 19.43 5.23 -11.95
N GLY A 106 19.61 5.40 -10.63
CA GLY A 106 19.82 6.70 -9.98
C GLY A 106 18.54 7.48 -9.66
N GLU A 107 17.35 6.96 -9.99
CA GLU A 107 16.06 7.54 -9.66
C GLU A 107 15.17 6.51 -8.93
N TRP A 108 15.20 6.56 -7.60
CA TRP A 108 14.38 5.70 -6.75
C TRP A 108 12.89 6.02 -6.93
N ARG A 109 12.11 4.98 -7.25
CA ARG A 109 10.66 5.04 -7.39
C ARG A 109 9.98 3.99 -6.55
N TRP A 110 8.77 4.30 -6.13
CA TRP A 110 7.93 3.34 -5.43
C TRP A 110 7.24 2.38 -6.41
N SER A 111 7.42 1.08 -6.20
CA SER A 111 7.02 0.05 -7.17
C SER A 111 5.51 -0.15 -7.37
N ALA A 112 4.64 0.38 -6.51
CA ALA A 112 3.19 0.28 -6.69
C ALA A 112 2.57 1.57 -7.24
N SER A 113 3.01 2.74 -6.77
CA SER A 113 2.51 4.04 -7.22
C SER A 113 3.27 4.63 -8.41
N ASP A 114 4.48 4.15 -8.70
CA ASP A 114 5.43 4.73 -9.67
C ASP A 114 5.80 6.20 -9.34
N GLU A 115 5.62 6.60 -8.08
CA GLU A 115 6.00 7.93 -7.60
C GLU A 115 7.50 7.98 -7.27
N ILE A 116 8.12 9.15 -7.51
CA ILE A 116 9.51 9.40 -7.12
C ILE A 116 9.61 9.40 -5.58
N VAL A 117 10.63 8.75 -5.05
CA VAL A 117 10.88 8.72 -3.61
C VAL A 117 11.35 10.10 -3.13
N GLU A 118 10.46 10.84 -2.47
CA GLU A 118 10.78 12.15 -1.87
C GLU A 118 11.24 12.07 -0.41
N TYR A 119 10.63 11.16 0.37
CA TYR A 119 11.02 10.89 1.75
C TYR A 119 12.07 9.80 1.80
N THR A 120 13.16 10.05 2.51
CA THR A 120 14.23 9.07 2.72
C THR A 120 14.73 9.12 4.16
N ASP A 121 15.19 7.98 4.65
CA ASP A 121 15.88 7.84 5.93
C ASP A 121 17.03 6.85 5.79
N TRP A 122 17.82 7.09 4.75
CA TRP A 122 18.98 6.29 4.39
C TRP A 122 20.02 6.29 5.51
N GLN A 123 20.59 5.11 5.79
CA GLN A 123 21.76 5.04 6.67
C GLN A 123 22.94 5.79 6.03
N PRO A 124 23.88 6.32 6.83
CA PRO A 124 25.06 6.98 6.28
C PRO A 124 25.79 6.09 5.27
N GLY A 125 25.94 6.58 4.05
CA GLY A 125 26.57 5.85 2.94
C GLY A 125 25.61 5.19 1.95
N GLN A 126 24.30 5.15 2.23
CA GLN A 126 23.27 4.64 1.32
C GLN A 126 22.67 5.74 0.42
N PRO A 127 22.14 5.42 -0.77
CA PRO A 127 22.15 4.09 -1.41
C PRO A 127 23.54 3.76 -2.02
N ASP A 128 24.07 2.56 -1.78
CA ASP A 128 25.37 2.10 -2.30
C ASP A 128 25.33 0.77 -3.07
N ASP A 129 24.16 0.35 -3.55
CA ASP A 129 23.93 -0.96 -4.19
C ASP A 129 24.40 -2.12 -3.30
N PHE A 130 24.11 -2.03 -2.00
CA PHE A 130 24.49 -3.06 -1.03
C PHE A 130 23.90 -4.43 -1.44
N HIS A 131 24.78 -5.35 -1.83
CA HIS A 131 24.52 -6.75 -2.17
C HIS A 131 23.86 -7.09 -3.51
N GLN A 132 23.56 -6.16 -4.43
CA GLN A 132 22.94 -6.49 -5.73
C GLN A 132 21.69 -7.40 -5.58
N GLN A 133 20.89 -7.17 -4.54
CA GLN A 133 19.73 -8.02 -4.22
C GLN A 133 18.41 -7.52 -4.83
N GLU A 134 18.49 -6.52 -5.70
CA GLU A 134 17.43 -6.14 -6.64
C GLU A 134 17.29 -7.19 -7.77
#